data_AF-A0A845U5F6-F1
#
_entry.id   AF-A0A845U5F6-F1
#
_cell.length_a   1.000
_cell.length_b   1.000
_cell.length_c   1.000
_cell.angle_alpha   90.00
_cell.angle_beta   90.00
_cell.angle_gamma   90.00
#
_symmetry.space_group_name_H-M   'P 1'
#
loop_
_entity.id
_entity.type
_entity.pdbx_description
1 polymer ?
#
loop_
_entity_poly.entity_id
_entity_poly.type
_entity_poly.pdbx_seq_one_letter_code
_entity_poly.pdbx_strand_id
1 'polypeptide(L)'
;GRIPILVDGGIRRGTDVLKALALGANAVQIGRPYLYGLAVSGASGVTRVLQILQSEFQMAMALSGRPTIASIDRTVLWHPAS
;
A
#
# COMPACT_ATOMS: atom_id res chain seq x y z
N GLY A 1 -9.78 22.15 10.02
CA GLY A 1 -9.98 20.72 10.29
C GLY A 1 -9.04 19.90 9.43
N ARG A 2 -8.63 18.69 9.86
CA ARG A 2 -7.82 17.79 9.02
C ARG A 2 -8.74 16.98 8.11
N ILE A 3 -8.54 17.09 6.80
CA ILE A 3 -9.26 16.32 5.78
C ILE A 3 -8.40 15.09 5.44
N PRO A 4 -8.95 13.86 5.41
CA PRO A 4 -8.21 12.68 4.98
C PRO A 4 -7.71 12.77 3.54
N ILE A 5 -6.46 12.37 3.31
CA ILE A 5 -5.83 12.30 1.99
C ILE A 5 -5.82 10.84 1.54
N LEU A 6 -6.46 10.57 0.41
CA LEU A 6 -6.44 9.26 -0.24
C LEU A 6 -5.60 9.36 -1.52
N VAL A 7 -4.78 8.35 -1.79
CA VAL A 7 -3.93 8.29 -2.99
C VAL A 7 -4.27 7.08 -3.84
N ASP A 8 -4.37 7.26 -5.14
CA ASP A 8 -4.47 6.17 -6.12
C ASP A 8 -3.40 6.34 -7.22
N GLY A 9 -3.48 5.54 -8.29
CA GLY A 9 -2.57 5.70 -9.42
C GLY A 9 -1.25 4.94 -9.22
N GLY A 10 -1.25 3.66 -9.59
CA GLY A 10 0.00 2.87 -9.67
C GLY A 10 0.34 2.01 -8.46
N ILE A 11 -0.50 1.93 -7.42
CA ILE A 11 -0.32 0.98 -6.31
C ILE A 11 -0.40 -0.47 -6.82
N ARG A 12 0.72 -1.19 -6.80
CA ARG A 12 0.81 -2.59 -7.29
C ARG A 12 1.49 -3.53 -6.30
N ARG A 13 2.27 -3.00 -5.36
CA ARG A 13 2.99 -3.75 -4.34
C ARG A 13 2.73 -3.21 -2.94
N GLY A 14 2.96 -4.04 -1.93
CA GLY A 14 2.88 -3.61 -0.53
C GLY A 14 3.81 -2.43 -0.17
N THR A 15 4.97 -2.34 -0.82
CA THR A 15 5.90 -1.21 -0.63
C THR A 15 5.40 0.10 -1.24
N ASP A 16 4.51 0.06 -2.24
CA ASP A 16 3.87 1.27 -2.77
C ASP A 16 2.90 1.85 -1.73
N VAL A 17 2.16 0.98 -1.04
CA VAL A 17 1.28 1.36 0.08
C VAL A 17 2.11 2.00 1.21
N LEU A 18 3.20 1.34 1.62
CA LEU A 18 4.10 1.85 2.66
C LEU A 18 4.63 3.26 2.32
N LYS A 19 5.08 3.46 1.08
CA LYS A 19 5.59 4.76 0.61
C LYS A 19 4.51 5.84 0.60
N ALA A 20 3.31 5.53 0.12
CA ALA A 20 2.21 6.48 0.10
C ALA A 20 1.84 6.95 1.52
N LEU A 21 1.74 6.02 2.47
CA LEU A 21 1.48 6.33 3.87
C LEU A 21 2.62 7.15 4.49
N ALA A 22 3.88 6.78 4.24
CA ALA A 22 5.05 7.53 4.69
C ALA A 22 5.12 8.97 4.14
N LEU A 23 4.56 9.20 2.95
CA LEU A 23 4.44 10.52 2.33
C LEU A 23 3.25 11.34 2.85
N GLY A 24 2.39 10.76 3.68
CA GLY A 24 1.29 11.44 4.36
C GLY A 24 -0.12 11.06 3.89
N ALA A 25 -0.27 10.03 3.05
CA ALA A 25 -1.60 9.50 2.75
C ALA A 25 -2.22 8.83 3.99
N ASN A 26 -3.54 8.97 4.15
CA ASN A 26 -4.31 8.25 5.17
C ASN A 26 -4.72 6.85 4.69
N ALA A 27 -4.93 6.69 3.38
CA ALA A 27 -5.24 5.42 2.75
C ALA A 27 -4.84 5.43 1.27
N VAL A 28 -4.78 4.25 0.67
CA VAL A 28 -4.58 4.09 -0.77
C VAL A 28 -5.78 3.41 -1.42
N GLN A 29 -5.99 3.67 -2.70
CA GLN A 29 -6.97 2.96 -3.52
C GLN A 29 -6.26 2.17 -4.62
N ILE A 30 -6.88 1.06 -5.02
CA ILE A 30 -6.42 0.24 -6.15
C ILE A 30 -7.51 0.21 -7.23
N GLY A 31 -7.09 0.23 -8.49
CA GLY A 31 -7.98 0.15 -9.66
C GLY A 31 -7.73 -1.14 -10.45
N ARG A 32 -6.93 -1.02 -11.52
CA ARG A 32 -6.61 -2.13 -12.43
C ARG A 32 -6.31 -3.49 -11.78
N PRO A 33 -5.56 -3.59 -10.66
CA PRO A 33 -5.24 -4.90 -10.06
C PRO A 33 -6.47 -5.74 -9.69
N TYR A 34 -7.50 -5.16 -9.05
CA TYR A 34 -8.67 -5.95 -8.68
C TYR A 34 -9.49 -6.34 -9.92
N LEU A 35 -9.52 -5.50 -10.96
CA LEU A 35 -10.17 -5.83 -12.24
C LEU A 35 -9.47 -6.98 -12.96
N TYR A 36 -8.14 -7.06 -12.87
CA TYR A 36 -7.40 -8.21 -13.41
C TYR A 36 -7.72 -9.50 -12.65
N GLY A 37 -7.79 -9.43 -11.32
CA GLY A 37 -8.26 -10.57 -10.51
C GLY A 37 -9.68 -11.00 -10.90
N LEU A 38 -10.57 -10.02 -11.07
CA LEU A 38 -11.95 -10.24 -11.50
C LEU A 38 -12.02 -10.96 -12.86
N ALA A 39 -11.20 -10.53 -13.83
CA ALA A 39 -11.17 -11.15 -15.16
C ALA A 39 -10.65 -12.60 -15.15
N VAL A 40 -9.72 -12.93 -14.25
CA VAL A 40 -9.10 -14.26 -14.18
C VAL A 40 -9.97 -15.28 -13.44
N SER A 41 -10.58 -14.90 -12.31
CA SER A 41 -11.32 -15.85 -11.47
C SER A 41 -12.50 -15.22 -10.72
N GLY A 42 -13.06 -14.13 -11.25
CA GLY A 42 -14.19 -13.46 -10.62
C GLY A 42 -13.87 -12.97 -9.21
N ALA A 43 -14.81 -13.14 -8.29
CA ALA A 43 -14.66 -12.69 -6.90
C ALA A 43 -13.47 -13.34 -6.18
N SER A 44 -13.13 -14.60 -6.47
CA SER A 44 -11.98 -15.27 -5.84
C SER A 44 -10.66 -14.62 -6.28
N GLY A 45 -10.57 -14.19 -7.54
CA GLY A 45 -9.40 -13.48 -8.07
C GLY A 45 -9.26 -12.07 -7.46
N VAL A 46 -10.36 -11.35 -7.27
CA VAL A 46 -10.37 -10.08 -6.52
C VAL A 46 -9.83 -10.28 -5.10
N THR A 47 -10.36 -11.26 -4.38
CA THR A 47 -9.91 -11.63 -3.02
C THR A 47 -8.43 -11.97 -3.01
N ARG A 48 -7.95 -12.74 -3.99
CA ARG A 48 -6.54 -13.13 -4.08
C ARG A 48 -5.63 -11.90 -4.27
N VAL A 49 -6.02 -10.94 -5.10
CA VAL A 49 -5.27 -9.69 -5.29
C VAL A 49 -5.19 -8.89 -4.00
N LEU A 50 -6.30 -8.75 -3.27
CA LEU A 50 -6.32 -8.04 -1.99
C LEU A 50 -5.44 -8.73 -0.94
N GLN A 51 -5.48 -10.07 -0.86
CA GLN A 51 -4.64 -10.84 0.05
C GLN A 51 -3.16 -10.69 -0.26
N ILE A 52 -2.76 -10.76 -1.54
CA ILE A 52 -1.36 -10.56 -1.95
C ILE A 52 -0.89 -9.17 -1.51
N LEU A 53 -1.67 -8.12 -1.83
CA LEU A 53 -1.31 -6.75 -1.48
C LEU A 53 -1.19 -6.56 0.04
N GLN A 54 -2.13 -7.13 0.81
CA GLN A 54 -2.10 -7.09 2.27
C GLN A 54 -0.87 -7.81 2.84
N SER A 55 -0.56 -9.03 2.39
CA SER A 55 0.61 -9.78 2.85
C SER A 55 1.92 -9.07 2.51
N GLU A 56 2.05 -8.51 1.31
CA GLU A 56 3.22 -7.72 0.94
C GLU A 56 3.35 -6.45 1.78
N PHE A 57 2.24 -5.77 2.09
CA PHE A 57 2.27 -4.58 2.93
C PHE A 57 2.70 -4.90 4.36
N GLN A 58 2.16 -5.97 4.95
CA GLN A 58 2.59 -6.48 6.26
C GLN A 58 4.07 -6.84 6.26
N MET A 59 4.57 -7.48 5.20
CA MET A 59 5.99 -7.81 5.05
C MET A 59 6.85 -6.55 4.96
N ALA A 60 6.43 -5.55 4.19
CA ALA A 60 7.14 -4.27 4.09
C ALA A 60 7.19 -3.52 5.43
N MET A 61 6.09 -3.52 6.19
CA MET A 61 6.04 -2.98 7.55
C MET A 61 7.00 -3.71 8.49
N ALA A 62 7.00 -5.05 8.48
CA ALA A 62 7.88 -5.85 9.32
C ALA A 62 9.37 -5.60 9.01
N LEU A 63 9.74 -5.58 7.72
CA LEU A 63 11.11 -5.35 7.28
C LEU A 63 11.59 -3.92 7.51
N SER A 64 10.67 -2.94 7.62
CA SER A 64 10.98 -1.54 7.93
C SER A 64 10.85 -1.19 9.42
N GLY A 65 10.59 -2.18 10.29
CA GLY A 65 10.48 -1.98 11.73
C GLY A 65 9.24 -1.17 12.15
N ARG A 66 8.16 -1.20 11.36
CA ARG A 66 6.92 -0.46 11.63
C ARG A 66 5.79 -1.40 12.08
N PRO A 67 5.61 -1.65 13.39
CA PRO A 67 4.63 -2.61 13.88
C PRO A 67 3.17 -2.12 13.76
N THR A 68 2.96 -0.82 13.54
CA THR A 68 1.63 -0.23 13.39
C THR A 68 1.59 0.78 12.24
N ILE A 69 0.41 1.02 11.67
CA ILE A 69 0.23 2.05 10.63
C ILE A 69 0.64 3.44 11.15
N ALA A 70 0.34 3.74 12.42
CA ALA A 70 0.71 5.01 13.05
C ALA A 70 2.24 5.21 13.18
N SER A 71 3.01 4.11 13.16
CA SER A 71 4.47 4.18 13.16
C SER A 71 5.06 4.44 11.77
N ILE A 72 4.28 4.46 10.69
CA ILE A 72 4.82 4.72 9.35
C ILE A 72 5.08 6.23 9.20
N ASP A 73 6.33 6.59 8.93
CA ASP A 73 6.77 7.98 8.73
C ASP A 73 7.83 8.06 7.61
N ARG A 74 8.29 9.27 7.31
CA ARG A 74 9.24 9.53 6.21
C ARG A 74 10.58 8.81 6.35
N THR A 75 11.00 8.35 7.53
CA THR A 75 12.34 7.75 7.69
C THR A 75 12.45 6.34 7.07
N VAL A 76 11.33 5.74 6.63
CA VAL A 76 11.36 4.51 5.80
C VAL A 76 11.72 4.79 4.34
N LEU A 77 11.80 6.06 3.93
CA LEU A 77 12.18 6.49 2.60
C LEU A 77 13.67 6.80 2.56
N TRP A 78 14.34 6.35 1.52
CA TRP A 78 15.71 6.75 1.27
C TRP A 78 15.75 8.22 0.83
N HIS A 79 16.68 8.98 1.43
CA HIS A 79 17.01 10.33 1.02
C HIS A 79 18.43 10.30 0.42
N PRO A 80 18.62 10.75 -0.83
CA PRO A 80 19.96 10.98 -1.36
C PRO A 80 20.68 11.99 -0.46
N ALA A 81 21.94 11.73 -0.15
CA ALA A 81 22.81 12.79 0.36
C ALA A 81 22.95 13.85 -0.75
N SER A 82 22.75 15.12 -0.37
CA SER A 82 22.91 16.28 -1.25
C SER A 82 24.29 16.34 -1.88
#